data_AF-A0A969UNA0-F1
#
_entry.id   AF-A0A969UNA0-F1
#
_cell.length_a   1.000
_cell.length_b   1.000
_cell.length_c   1.000
_cell.angle_alpha   90.00
_cell.angle_beta   90.00
_cell.angle_gamma   90.00
#
_symmetry.space_group_name_H-M   'P 1'
#
loop_
_entity.id
_entity.type
_entity.pdbx_description
1 polymer ?
#
loop_
_entity_poly.entity_id
_entity_poly.type
_entity_poly.pdbx_seq_one_letter_code
_entity_poly.pdbx_strand_id
1 'polypeptide(L)' 'MSINVDQGIPPLPERASREAVCRSLWKSLRPGQQRMADWQSGSLAISAVPGSGKSTGMAIAAALLLARQDWGQGDGGMGD' A
#
# COMPACT_ATOMS: atom_id res chain seq x y z
N MET A 1 16.50 -33.53 -0.54
CA MET A 1 15.92 -32.62 0.48
C MET A 1 15.04 -31.65 -0.27
N SER A 2 13.73 -31.92 -0.34
CA SER A 2 12.79 -31.17 -1.17
C SER A 2 12.18 -30.05 -0.35
N ILE A 3 12.32 -28.81 -0.84
CA ILE A 3 11.79 -27.61 -0.21
C ILE A 3 10.32 -27.53 -0.63
N ASN A 4 9.41 -27.61 0.34
CA ASN A 4 7.97 -27.60 0.08
C ASN A 4 7.54 -26.15 -0.21
N VAL A 5 7.21 -25.85 -1.47
CA VAL A 5 6.77 -24.52 -1.95
C VAL A 5 5.29 -24.21 -1.60
N ASP A 6 4.65 -25.08 -0.83
CA ASP A 6 3.22 -25.00 -0.47
C ASP A 6 2.93 -24.12 0.77
N GLN A 7 3.92 -23.34 1.22
CA GLN A 7 3.65 -22.26 2.19
C GLN A 7 2.99 -21.11 1.42
N GLY A 8 1.71 -21.32 1.11
CA GLY A 8 0.87 -20.39 0.37
C GLY A 8 0.98 -18.99 0.94
N ILE A 9 0.87 -18.01 0.03
CA ILE A 9 0.75 -16.60 0.39
C ILE A 9 -0.29 -16.52 1.53
N PRO A 10 0.08 -16.04 2.73
CA PRO A 10 -0.85 -16.02 3.84
C PRO A 10 -2.12 -15.28 3.40
N PRO A 11 -3.32 -15.77 3.76
CA PRO A 11 -4.56 -15.13 3.36
C PRO A 11 -4.48 -13.65 3.72
N LEU A 12 -4.69 -12.81 2.71
CA LEU A 12 -4.57 -11.37 2.86
C LEU A 12 -5.39 -10.95 4.10
N PRO A 13 -4.83 -10.16 5.03
CA PRO A 13 -5.43 -9.89 6.32
C PRO A 13 -6.91 -9.49 6.21
N GLU A 14 -7.74 -9.75 7.21
CA GLU A 14 -9.11 -9.24 7.25
C GLU A 14 -9.13 -7.73 6.97
N ARG A 15 -10.18 -7.18 6.34
CA ARG A 15 -10.24 -5.76 5.94
C ARG A 15 -9.84 -4.81 7.10
N ALA A 16 -10.33 -5.05 8.31
CA ALA A 16 -9.96 -4.29 9.50
C ALA A 16 -8.46 -4.35 9.84
N SER A 17 -7.82 -5.51 9.62
CA SER A 17 -6.38 -5.69 9.79
C SER A 17 -5.58 -4.98 8.68
N ARG A 18 -6.07 -4.98 7.43
CA ARG A 18 -5.46 -4.20 6.33
C ARG A 18 -5.50 -2.71 6.59
N GLU A 19 -6.63 -2.18 7.08
CA GLU A 19 -6.74 -0.76 7.47
C GLU A 19 -5.75 -0.40 8.58
N ALA A 20 -5.62 -1.27 9.59
CA ALA A 20 -4.67 -1.07 10.68
C ALA A 20 -3.21 -1.05 10.18
N VAL A 21 -2.86 -1.98 9.27
CA VAL A 21 -1.54 -2.02 8.63
C VAL A 21 -1.30 -0.76 7.79
N CYS A 22 -2.26 -0.35 6.96
CA CYS A 22 -2.17 0.87 6.16
C CYS A 22 -1.97 2.11 7.04
N ARG A 23 -2.73 2.21 8.14
CA ARG A 23 -2.60 3.31 9.10
C ARG A 23 -1.23 3.31 9.80
N SER A 24 -0.69 2.14 10.13
CA SER A 24 0.65 2.01 10.70
C SER A 24 1.74 2.46 9.72
N LEU A 25 1.64 2.01 8.45
CA LEU A 25 2.56 2.41 7.39
C LEU A 25 2.52 3.93 7.15
N TRP A 26 1.33 4.52 7.08
CA TRP A 26 1.17 5.97 6.95
C TRP A 26 1.81 6.73 8.12
N LYS A 27 1.62 6.26 9.36
CA LYS A 27 2.22 6.87 10.57
C LYS A 27 3.75 6.78 10.59
N SER A 28 4.33 5.79 9.92
CA SER A 28 5.79 5.63 9.84
C SER A 28 6.45 6.68 8.91
N LEU A 29 5.67 7.33 8.05
CA LEU A 29 6.17 8.38 7.18
C LEU A 29 6.43 9.67 7.95
N ARG A 30 7.52 10.34 7.60
CA ARG A 30 7.79 11.70 8.09
C ARG A 30 6.72 12.66 7.55
N PRO A 31 6.43 13.78 8.25
CA PRO A 31 5.41 14.73 7.81
C PRO A 31 5.55 15.19 6.35
N GLY A 32 6.79 15.38 5.87
CA GLY A 32 7.06 15.73 4.48
C GLY A 32 6.72 14.65 3.44
N GLN A 33 6.61 13.39 3.85
CA GLN A 33 6.31 12.23 2.99
C GLN A 33 4.83 11.82 3.01
N GLN A 34 4.08 12.20 4.05
CA GLN A 34 2.66 11.88 4.17
C GLN A 34 1.84 12.43 2.99
N ARG A 35 2.16 13.65 2.51
CA ARG A 35 1.53 14.23 1.31
C ARG A 35 1.63 13.37 0.05
N MET A 36 2.74 12.66 -0.12
CA MET A 36 2.90 11.71 -1.23
C MET A 36 2.08 10.44 -1.01
N ALA A 37 1.95 9.97 0.22
CA ALA A 37 1.10 8.82 0.53
C ALA A 37 -0.40 9.13 0.40
N ASP A 38 -0.80 10.38 0.59
CA ASP A 38 -2.18 10.84 0.42
C ASP A 38 -2.52 11.19 -1.03
N TRP A 39 -1.53 11.18 -1.92
CA TRP A 39 -1.72 11.39 -3.35
C TRP A 39 -2.58 10.27 -3.96
N GLN A 40 -3.45 10.65 -4.91
CA GLN A 40 -4.48 9.76 -5.47
C GLN A 40 -4.34 9.57 -6.99
N SER A 41 -4.00 10.62 -7.75
CA SER A 41 -3.87 10.56 -9.20
C SER A 41 -3.14 11.78 -9.78
N GLY A 42 -2.72 11.70 -11.06
CA GLY A 42 -2.06 12.79 -11.79
C GLY A 42 -0.55 12.64 -11.94
N SER A 43 0.19 13.74 -11.96
CA SER A 43 1.66 13.73 -11.89
C SER A 43 2.10 14.12 -10.48
N LEU A 44 3.06 13.38 -9.91
CA LEU A 44 3.64 13.68 -8.60
C LEU A 44 5.16 13.84 -8.74
N ALA A 45 5.65 15.03 -8.41
CA ALA A 45 7.09 15.29 -8.34
C ALA A 45 7.58 15.15 -6.90
N ILE A 46 8.67 14.42 -6.71
CA ILE A 46 9.30 14.21 -5.40
C ILE A 46 10.73 14.75 -5.47
N SER A 47 10.99 15.84 -4.75
CA SER A 47 12.35 16.31 -4.50
C SER A 47 12.83 15.74 -3.17
N ALA A 48 14.04 15.20 -3.14
CA ALA A 48 14.67 14.95 -1.85
C ALA A 48 16.19 14.85 -1.90
N VAL A 49 16.80 15.11 -0.76
CA VAL A 49 18.24 14.98 -0.51
C VAL A 49 18.68 13.52 -0.35
N PRO A 50 19.98 13.19 -0.51
CA PRO A 50 20.50 11.86 -0.19
C PRO A 50 20.13 11.44 1.24
N GLY A 51 19.79 10.17 1.44
CA GLY A 51 19.43 9.63 2.77
C GLY A 51 18.03 9.98 3.29
N SER A 52 17.20 10.73 2.55
CA SER A 52 15.87 11.16 3.01
C SER A 52 14.78 10.06 3.00
N GLY A 53 15.11 8.85 2.55
CA GLY A 53 14.16 7.73 2.47
C GLY A 53 13.14 7.84 1.33
N LYS A 54 13.50 8.40 0.15
CA LYS A 54 12.60 8.49 -1.02
C LYS A 54 12.03 7.14 -1.46
N SER A 55 12.89 6.13 -1.61
CA SER A 55 12.48 4.79 -2.05
C SER A 55 11.50 4.14 -1.06
N THR A 56 11.81 4.22 0.24
CA THR A 56 10.93 3.73 1.31
C THR A 56 9.59 4.45 1.30
N GLY A 57 9.60 5.79 1.24
CA GLY A 57 8.37 6.57 1.19
C GLY A 57 7.52 6.26 -0.04
N MET A 58 8.15 6.14 -1.22
CA MET A 58 7.45 5.83 -2.46
C MET A 58 6.84 4.42 -2.45
N ALA A 59 7.56 3.44 -1.91
CA ALA A 59 7.05 2.07 -1.75
C ALA A 59 5.82 2.04 -0.83
N ILE A 60 5.86 2.78 0.29
CA ILE A 60 4.71 2.92 1.20
C ILE A 60 3.55 3.62 0.48
N ALA A 61 3.80 4.71 -0.25
CA ALA A 61 2.78 5.42 -0.99
C ALA A 61 2.10 4.55 -2.06
N ALA A 62 2.88 3.75 -2.80
CA ALA A 62 2.35 2.80 -3.77
C ALA A 62 1.49 1.72 -3.11
N ALA A 63 1.94 1.15 -1.98
CA ALA A 63 1.16 0.15 -1.24
C ALA A 63 -0.18 0.72 -0.74
N LEU A 64 -0.19 1.96 -0.24
CA LEU A 64 -1.40 2.64 0.19
C LEU A 64 -2.33 2.97 -0.98
N LEU A 65 -1.80 3.35 -2.14
CA LEU A 65 -2.59 3.60 -3.35
C LEU A 65 -3.28 2.33 -3.83
N LEU A 66 -2.54 1.21 -3.91
CA LEU A 66 -3.11 -0.09 -4.29
C LEU A 66 -4.19 -0.56 -3.30
N ALA A 67 -3.93 -0.42 -1.99
CA ALA A 67 -4.91 -0.78 -0.97
C ALA A 67 -6.23 0.02 -1.09
N ARG A 68 -6.18 1.25 -1.61
CA ARG A 68 -7.39 2.06 -1.88
C ARG A 68 -8.11 1.62 -3.16
N GLN A 69 -7.38 1.20 -4.19
CA GLN A 69 -7.96 0.79 -5.48
C GLN A 69 -8.58 -0.61 -5.44
N ASP A 70 -7.94 -1.56 -4.75
CA ASP A 70 -8.42 -2.94 -4.61
C ASP A 70 -9.81 -3.05 -3.93
N TRP A 71 -10.28 -1.99 -3.27
CA TRP A 71 -11.57 -1.97 -2.59
C TRP A 71 -12.70 -1.33 -3.40
N GLY A 72 -12.41 -0.86 -4.63
CA GLY A 72 -13.39 -0.30 -5.55
C GLY A 72 -13.94 -1.30 -6.58
N GLN A 73 -13.44 -2.53 -6.64
CA GLN A 73 -13.78 -3.49 -7.70
C GLN A 73 -14.13 -4.86 -7.10
N GLY A 74 -15.37 -5.01 -6.63
CA GLY A 74 -15.84 -6.28 -6.07
C GLY A 74 -17.34 -6.34 -5.77
N ASP A 75 -18.16 -5.54 -6.43
CA ASP A 75 -19.61 -5.64 -6.32
C ASP A 75 -20.26 -5.24 -7.65
N GLY A 76 -20.70 -6.22 -8.44
CA GLY A 76 -21.38 -5.97 -9.71
C GLY A 76 -21.13 -7.04 -10.77
N GLY A 77 -21.85 -8.17 -10.69
CA GLY A 77 -21.97 -9.07 -11.82
C GLY A 77 -22.28 -10.53 -11.50
N MET A 78 -23.43 -10.81 -10.86
CA MET A 78 -24.16 -12.05 -11.10
C MET A 78 -25.64 -11.79 -10.81
N GLY A 79 -26.33 -11.24 -11.82
CA GLY A 79 -27.78 -11.24 -11.85
C GLY A 79 -28.23 -12.45 -12.65
N ASP A 80 -29.02 -13.30 -12.00
CA ASP A 80 -29.98 -14.21 -12.60
C ASP A 80 -31.35 -13.94 -11.94
#